data_AF-A0A7C5H973-F1
#
_entry.id   AF-A0A7C5H973-F1
#
_cell.length_a   1.000
_cell.length_b   1.000
_cell.length_c   1.000
_cell.angle_alpha   90.00
_cell.angle_beta   90.00
_cell.angle_gamma   90.00
#
_symmetry.space_group_name_H-M   'P 1'
#
loop_
_entity.id
_entity.type
_entity.pdbx_description
1 polymer ?
#
loop_
_entity_poly.entity_id
_entity_poly.type
_entity_poly.pdbx_seq_one_letter_code
_entity_poly.pdbx_strand_id
1 'polypeptide(L)'
;MKQHAYHLSHIDLDGYGCQYLSQQCFDDIDCYNANYGPEVPARLGEIIKKIEQDKFIHGDDIEALILITDLNLTTKEGTWIEREALRVGAKLQLLDHHATGASAAERFAWYTLDTKRCATRITDDWLQQHYAFDKDNDLARIVKAINAIDIWVSDDELFEYGKVMLGMISGAREIGRILFPAEDRAFKLSMIDAAKNIIDEEDAPIKLDDE
;
A
#
# COMPACT_ATOMS: atom_id res chain seq x y z
N MET A 1 1.60 16.11 18.28
CA MET A 1 1.24 16.26 16.87
C MET A 1 0.49 15.03 16.45
N LYS A 2 -0.64 15.19 15.76
CA LYS A 2 -1.34 14.07 15.12
C LYS A 2 -0.59 13.74 13.83
N GLN A 3 -0.45 12.46 13.49
CA GLN A 3 0.20 12.11 12.22
C GLN A 3 -0.88 11.94 11.15
N HIS A 4 -0.64 12.48 9.95
CA HIS A 4 -1.46 12.27 8.78
C HIS A 4 -0.62 11.57 7.71
N ALA A 5 -1.04 10.38 7.30
CA ALA A 5 -0.39 9.59 6.27
C ALA A 5 -0.94 9.92 4.86
N TYR A 6 -0.05 10.06 3.88
CA TYR A 6 -0.36 10.22 2.47
C TYR A 6 0.23 9.02 1.73
N HIS A 7 -0.62 8.06 1.40
CA HIS A 7 -0.19 6.72 1.00
C HIS A 7 -0.40 6.47 -0.49
N LEU A 8 0.68 6.48 -1.26
CA LEU A 8 0.68 6.09 -2.67
C LEU A 8 1.03 4.60 -2.81
N SER A 9 0.17 3.83 -3.44
CA SER A 9 0.43 2.41 -3.73
C SER A 9 0.08 2.03 -5.17
N HIS A 10 0.44 0.81 -5.58
CA HIS A 10 0.06 0.23 -6.86
C HIS A 10 -1.45 -0.10 -6.91
N ILE A 11 -1.92 -0.71 -8.00
CA ILE A 11 -3.36 -0.91 -8.34
C ILE A 11 -3.79 -2.37 -8.43
N ASP A 12 -2.94 -3.31 -8.06
CA ASP A 12 -3.27 -4.74 -7.98
C ASP A 12 -3.47 -5.18 -6.53
N LEU A 13 -3.58 -6.49 -6.32
CA LEU A 13 -3.85 -7.06 -5.00
C LEU A 13 -2.78 -6.66 -3.97
N ASP A 14 -1.51 -6.65 -4.34
CA ASP A 14 -0.44 -6.30 -3.42
C ASP A 14 -0.47 -4.80 -3.08
N GLY A 15 -0.62 -3.95 -4.10
CA GLY A 15 -0.77 -2.51 -3.88
C GLY A 15 -1.98 -2.13 -3.01
N TYR A 16 -3.16 -2.71 -3.25
CA TYR A 16 -4.33 -2.49 -2.40
C TYR A 16 -4.18 -3.16 -1.02
N GLY A 17 -3.46 -4.27 -0.92
CA GLY A 17 -3.09 -4.93 0.33
C GLY A 17 -2.29 -4.00 1.27
N CYS A 18 -1.29 -3.29 0.75
CA CYS A 18 -0.57 -2.25 1.50
C CYS A 18 -1.52 -1.21 2.08
N GLN A 19 -2.47 -0.72 1.28
CA GLN A 19 -3.42 0.31 1.70
C GLN A 19 -4.40 -0.22 2.75
N TYR A 20 -4.87 -1.45 2.59
CA TYR A 20 -5.70 -2.12 3.59
C TYR A 20 -5.02 -2.09 4.97
N LEU A 21 -3.75 -2.50 5.06
CA LEU A 21 -3.00 -2.47 6.32
C LEU A 21 -2.85 -1.05 6.88
N SER A 22 -2.47 -0.09 6.04
CA SER A 22 -2.25 1.28 6.49
C SER A 22 -3.52 1.95 7.02
N GLN A 23 -4.69 1.65 6.46
CA GLN A 23 -5.98 2.21 6.92
C GLN A 23 -6.40 1.66 8.28
N GLN A 24 -5.93 0.46 8.64
CA GLN A 24 -6.12 -0.10 9.97
C GLN A 24 -5.13 0.47 11.00
N CYS A 25 -4.02 1.08 10.54
CA CYS A 25 -2.99 1.65 11.41
C CYS A 25 -3.15 3.14 11.68
N PHE A 26 -3.60 3.92 10.69
CA PHE A 26 -3.65 5.38 10.75
C PHE A 26 -5.08 5.90 10.81
N ASP A 27 -5.38 6.73 11.82
CA ASP A 27 -6.68 7.40 11.95
C ASP A 27 -6.92 8.44 10.84
N ASP A 28 -5.87 9.16 10.43
CA ASP A 28 -5.91 10.14 9.34
C ASP A 28 -5.01 9.66 8.19
N ILE A 29 -5.61 9.32 7.06
CA ILE A 29 -4.90 8.84 5.88
C ILE A 29 -5.60 9.24 4.57
N ASP A 30 -4.82 9.81 3.65
CA ASP A 30 -5.21 10.04 2.26
C ASP A 30 -4.49 9.03 1.35
N CYS A 31 -5.25 8.15 0.69
CA CYS A 31 -4.71 7.11 -0.19
C CYS A 31 -4.77 7.51 -1.67
N TYR A 32 -3.71 7.16 -2.41
CA TYR A 32 -3.52 7.42 -3.84
C TYR A 32 -3.08 6.13 -4.53
N ASN A 33 -3.47 5.96 -5.78
CA ASN A 33 -3.04 4.79 -6.55
C ASN A 33 -2.45 5.22 -7.90
N ALA A 34 -1.40 4.55 -8.31
CA ALA A 34 -0.78 4.69 -9.62
C ALA A 34 -0.49 3.30 -10.19
N ASN A 35 -0.59 3.17 -11.52
CA ASN A 35 -0.01 2.01 -12.20
C ASN A 35 1.52 2.18 -12.30
N TYR A 36 2.05 2.53 -13.47
CA TYR A 36 3.46 2.86 -13.63
C TYR A 36 3.66 4.14 -14.45
N GLY A 37 4.93 4.56 -14.56
CA GLY A 37 5.31 5.64 -15.45
C GLY A 37 4.72 6.97 -15.02
N PRO A 38 4.12 7.77 -15.92
CA PRO A 38 3.70 9.13 -15.62
C PRO A 38 2.68 9.29 -14.48
N GLU A 39 1.91 8.24 -14.15
CA GLU A 39 0.96 8.30 -13.03
C GLU A 39 1.67 8.51 -11.69
N VAL A 40 2.83 7.88 -11.47
CA VAL A 40 3.58 7.94 -10.20
C VAL A 40 3.99 9.38 -9.85
N PRO A 41 4.78 10.11 -10.68
CA PRO A 41 5.15 11.49 -10.36
C PRO A 41 3.94 12.44 -10.33
N ALA A 42 2.87 12.15 -11.07
CA ALA A 42 1.63 12.94 -11.00
C ALA A 42 0.99 12.83 -9.60
N ARG A 43 0.85 11.60 -9.06
CA ARG A 43 0.29 11.37 -7.72
C ARG A 43 1.19 11.92 -6.62
N LEU A 44 2.52 11.79 -6.74
CA LEU A 44 3.42 12.44 -5.80
C LEU A 44 3.26 13.98 -5.80
N GLY A 45 3.06 14.58 -6.98
CA GLY A 45 2.76 16.02 -7.09
C GLY A 45 1.44 16.42 -6.42
N GLU A 46 0.41 15.57 -6.48
CA GLU A 46 -0.85 15.79 -5.79
C GLU A 46 -0.69 15.68 -4.26
N ILE A 47 0.05 14.68 -3.79
CA ILE A 47 0.36 14.50 -2.36
C ILE A 47 1.04 15.75 -1.79
N ILE A 48 2.06 16.27 -2.47
CA ILE A 48 2.76 17.48 -2.02
C ILE A 48 1.81 18.68 -1.91
N LYS A 49 0.93 18.89 -2.90
CA LYS A 49 -0.08 19.96 -2.87
C LYS A 49 -1.07 19.77 -1.72
N LYS A 50 -1.49 18.53 -1.46
CA LYS A 50 -2.42 18.22 -0.37
C LYS A 50 -1.77 18.50 0.99
N ILE A 51 -0.51 18.11 1.19
CA ILE A 51 0.24 18.43 2.41
C ILE A 51 0.32 19.95 2.63
N GLU A 52 0.59 20.73 1.58
CA GLU A 52 0.62 22.20 1.67
C GLU A 52 -0.73 22.78 2.10
N GLN A 53 -1.84 22.25 1.55
CA GLN A 53 -3.20 22.66 1.91
C GLN A 53 -3.50 22.32 3.37
N ASP A 54 -3.17 21.11 3.81
CA ASP A 54 -3.43 20.66 5.17
C ASP A 54 -2.60 21.44 6.18
N LYS A 55 -1.32 21.71 5.85
CA LYS A 55 -0.46 22.58 6.67
C LYS A 55 -0.98 24.02 6.75
N PHE A 56 -1.58 24.54 5.68
CA PHE A 56 -2.22 25.85 5.71
C PHE A 56 -3.45 25.89 6.64
N ILE A 57 -4.23 24.81 6.68
CA ILE A 57 -5.45 24.72 7.50
C ILE A 57 -5.12 24.41 8.97
N HIS A 58 -4.18 23.51 9.21
CA HIS A 58 -3.92 22.91 10.53
C HIS A 58 -2.59 23.34 11.16
N GLY A 59 -1.77 24.13 10.46
CA GLY A 59 -0.45 24.55 10.96
C GLY A 59 0.49 23.39 11.21
N ASP A 60 1.31 23.48 12.25
CA ASP A 60 2.29 22.46 12.63
C ASP A 60 1.71 21.41 13.61
N ASP A 61 0.39 21.35 13.78
CA ASP A 61 -0.26 20.35 14.64
C ASP A 61 -0.27 18.95 14.01
N ILE A 62 -0.07 18.89 12.68
CA ILE A 62 -0.03 17.68 11.87
C ILE A 62 1.40 17.37 11.44
N GLU A 63 1.85 16.15 11.73
CA GLU A 63 3.07 15.59 11.15
C GLU A 63 2.69 14.79 9.88
N ALA A 64 3.11 15.28 8.71
CA ALA A 64 2.86 14.58 7.46
C ALA A 64 3.82 13.39 7.28
N LEU A 65 3.29 12.24 6.89
CA LEU A 65 4.05 11.07 6.44
C LEU A 65 3.69 10.77 4.98
N ILE A 66 4.65 10.82 4.07
CA ILE A 66 4.51 10.29 2.72
C ILE A 66 4.94 8.82 2.76
N LEU A 67 4.01 7.91 2.53
CA LEU A 67 4.25 6.48 2.44
C LEU A 67 4.06 6.04 0.98
N ILE A 68 5.06 5.40 0.40
CA ILE A 68 5.01 4.86 -0.95
C ILE A 68 5.21 3.35 -0.87
N THR A 69 4.30 2.57 -1.43
CA THR A 69 4.41 1.10 -1.43
C THR A 69 4.23 0.53 -2.81
N ASP A 70 4.84 -0.63 -3.05
CA ASP A 70 4.65 -1.43 -4.27
C ASP A 70 4.96 -0.68 -5.59
N LEU A 71 5.79 0.36 -5.49
CA LEU A 71 6.13 1.23 -6.60
C LEU A 71 7.60 1.57 -6.52
N ASN A 72 8.31 1.34 -7.62
CA ASN A 72 9.69 1.76 -7.72
C ASN A 72 9.80 3.20 -8.22
N LEU A 73 10.79 3.92 -7.71
CA LEU A 73 11.17 5.25 -8.20
C LEU A 73 12.49 5.20 -8.95
N THR A 74 12.61 6.00 -10.00
CA THR A 74 13.91 6.33 -10.55
C THR A 74 14.70 7.21 -9.58
N THR A 75 16.02 7.24 -9.70
CA THR A 75 16.87 8.14 -8.88
C THR A 75 16.50 9.62 -9.04
N LYS A 76 15.97 10.01 -10.20
CA LYS A 76 15.49 11.37 -10.48
C LYS A 76 14.21 11.67 -9.70
N GLU A 77 13.23 10.76 -9.73
CA GLU A 77 11.99 10.90 -8.96
C GLU A 77 12.28 10.88 -7.46
N GLY A 78 13.13 9.95 -6.99
CA GLY A 78 13.59 9.88 -5.60
C GLY A 78 14.25 11.17 -5.12
N THR A 79 15.15 11.75 -5.93
CA THR A 79 15.79 13.05 -5.61
C THR A 79 14.75 14.17 -5.52
N TRP A 80 13.77 14.16 -6.41
CA TRP A 80 12.74 15.18 -6.44
C TRP A 80 11.83 15.08 -5.22
N ILE A 81 11.31 13.88 -4.90
CA ILE A 81 10.36 13.71 -3.79
C ILE A 81 11.04 13.94 -2.43
N GLU A 82 12.30 13.53 -2.25
CA GLU A 82 13.07 13.83 -1.03
C GLU A 82 13.17 15.35 -0.80
N ARG A 83 13.48 16.12 -1.86
CA ARG A 83 13.55 17.58 -1.78
C ARG A 83 12.18 18.20 -1.46
N GLU A 84 11.11 17.73 -2.09
CA GLU A 84 9.77 18.25 -1.83
C GLU A 84 9.27 17.88 -0.44
N ALA A 85 9.51 16.65 0.03
CA ALA A 85 9.20 16.20 1.39
C ALA A 85 9.90 17.09 2.45
N LEU A 86 11.20 17.35 2.27
CA LEU A 86 11.94 18.28 3.12
C LEU A 86 11.37 19.70 3.10
N ARG A 87 10.95 20.18 1.92
CA ARG A 87 10.38 21.53 1.75
C ARG A 87 9.06 21.70 2.49
N VAL A 88 8.19 20.69 2.46
CA VAL A 88 6.89 20.74 3.17
C VAL A 88 7.01 20.32 4.64
N GLY A 89 8.13 19.69 5.02
CA GLY A 89 8.38 19.18 6.36
C GLY A 89 7.72 17.82 6.63
N ALA A 90 7.59 16.98 5.61
CA ALA A 90 7.03 15.64 5.71
C ALA A 90 8.11 14.57 5.93
N LYS A 91 7.76 13.53 6.69
CA LYS A 91 8.50 12.26 6.69
C LYS A 91 8.26 11.55 5.35
N LEU A 92 9.24 10.75 4.92
CA LEU A 92 9.17 10.00 3.68
C LEU A 92 9.63 8.56 3.95
N GLN A 93 8.87 7.59 3.47
CA GLN A 93 9.20 6.17 3.49
C GLN A 93 8.71 5.53 2.19
N LEU A 94 9.55 4.70 1.59
CA LEU A 94 9.18 3.84 0.47
C LEU A 94 9.48 2.37 0.82
N LEU A 95 8.52 1.48 0.59
CA LEU A 95 8.59 0.04 0.83
C LEU A 95 8.24 -0.71 -0.46
N ASP A 96 9.20 -1.38 -1.08
CA ASP A 96 9.04 -1.95 -2.41
C ASP A 96 9.80 -3.28 -2.56
N HIS A 97 9.43 -4.06 -3.55
CA HIS A 97 10.03 -5.36 -3.88
C HIS A 97 10.55 -5.46 -5.33
N HIS A 98 10.29 -4.45 -6.17
CA HIS A 98 10.70 -4.44 -7.56
C HIS A 98 12.22 -4.24 -7.70
N ALA A 99 12.93 -5.27 -8.18
CA ALA A 99 14.39 -5.22 -8.37
C ALA A 99 14.86 -4.06 -9.27
N THR A 100 13.98 -3.53 -10.14
CA THR A 100 14.24 -2.35 -10.97
C THR A 100 14.49 -1.07 -10.17
N GLY A 101 14.06 -1.01 -8.91
CA GLY A 101 14.29 0.09 -7.97
C GLY A 101 15.68 0.12 -7.31
N ALA A 102 16.52 -0.91 -7.49
CA ALA A 102 17.77 -1.09 -6.72
C ALA A 102 18.68 0.14 -6.72
N SER A 103 18.88 0.79 -7.87
CA SER A 103 19.72 1.98 -7.98
C SER A 103 19.23 3.18 -7.15
N ALA A 104 17.91 3.30 -6.92
CA ALA A 104 17.35 4.32 -6.05
C ALA A 104 17.41 3.88 -4.58
N ALA A 105 17.10 2.61 -4.29
CA ALA A 105 17.17 2.05 -2.95
C ALA A 105 18.58 2.16 -2.32
N GLU A 106 19.63 1.92 -3.10
CA GLU A 106 21.02 2.09 -2.64
C GLU A 106 21.39 3.54 -2.30
N ARG A 107 20.66 4.51 -2.85
CA ARG A 107 20.94 5.94 -2.71
C ARG A 107 20.18 6.60 -1.58
N PHE A 108 18.97 6.15 -1.29
CA PHE A 108 18.04 6.83 -0.39
C PHE A 108 17.76 5.97 0.85
N ALA A 109 18.11 6.47 2.03
CA ALA A 109 17.93 5.74 3.29
C ALA A 109 16.46 5.43 3.64
N TRP A 110 15.53 6.23 3.11
CA TRP A 110 14.09 6.04 3.28
C TRP A 110 13.47 5.04 2.27
N TYR A 111 14.26 4.47 1.36
CA TYR A 111 13.81 3.50 0.37
C TYR A 111 14.24 2.10 0.81
N THR A 112 13.29 1.32 1.31
CA THR A 112 13.47 -0.09 1.63
C THR A 112 13.09 -0.95 0.42
N LEU A 113 14.03 -1.75 -0.06
CA LEU A 113 13.82 -2.73 -1.14
C LEU A 113 14.06 -4.14 -0.60
N ASP A 114 13.07 -5.01 -0.73
CA ASP A 114 13.20 -6.45 -0.48
C ASP A 114 12.55 -7.28 -1.59
N THR A 115 13.38 -7.89 -2.43
CA THR A 115 12.91 -8.68 -3.58
C THR A 115 12.47 -10.10 -3.23
N LYS A 116 12.34 -10.45 -1.95
CA LYS A 116 11.96 -11.80 -1.49
C LYS A 116 10.55 -11.86 -0.88
N ARG A 117 9.92 -10.71 -0.68
CA ARG A 117 8.59 -10.56 -0.06
C ARG A 117 7.77 -9.60 -0.91
N CYS A 118 6.46 -9.74 -0.88
CA CYS A 118 5.57 -8.76 -1.52
C CYS A 118 5.54 -7.44 -0.72
N ALA A 119 5.11 -6.35 -1.34
CA ALA A 119 5.01 -5.04 -0.72
C ALA A 119 4.06 -5.03 0.48
N THR A 120 2.94 -5.77 0.44
CA THR A 120 2.01 -5.91 1.59
C THR A 120 2.74 -6.48 2.80
N ARG A 121 3.57 -7.52 2.61
CA ARG A 121 4.33 -8.12 3.70
C ARG A 121 5.39 -7.17 4.25
N ILE A 122 6.09 -6.45 3.37
CA ILE A 122 7.08 -5.43 3.79
C ILE A 122 6.39 -4.31 4.58
N THR A 123 5.18 -3.92 4.15
CA THR A 123 4.36 -2.90 4.80
C THR A 123 3.89 -3.35 6.18
N ASP A 124 3.38 -4.58 6.31
CA ASP A 124 3.03 -5.20 7.60
C ASP A 124 4.19 -5.15 8.59
N ASP A 125 5.36 -5.67 8.19
CA ASP A 125 6.54 -5.72 9.04
C ASP A 125 7.01 -4.30 9.45
N TRP A 126 6.93 -3.32 8.55
CA TRP A 126 7.27 -1.93 8.86
C TRP A 126 6.27 -1.29 9.83
N LEU A 127 4.97 -1.51 9.64
CA LEU A 127 3.93 -0.99 10.54
C LEU A 127 4.07 -1.59 11.94
N GLN A 128 4.30 -2.89 12.06
CA GLN A 128 4.53 -3.55 13.35
C GLN A 128 5.81 -3.04 14.05
N GLN A 129 6.87 -2.74 13.29
CA GLN A 129 8.13 -2.24 13.84
C GLN A 129 8.03 -0.79 14.32
N HIS A 130 7.30 0.06 13.60
CA HIS A 130 7.28 1.51 13.82
C HIS A 130 6.03 2.03 14.54
N TYR A 131 4.97 1.24 14.59
CA TYR A 131 3.68 1.58 15.19
C TYR A 131 3.17 0.44 16.08
N ALA A 132 2.16 0.73 16.90
CA ALA A 132 1.47 -0.29 17.70
C ALA A 132 0.45 -1.08 16.86
N PHE A 133 0.88 -1.56 15.69
CA PHE A 133 0.05 -2.22 14.69
C PHE A 133 0.02 -3.74 14.87
N ASP A 134 -1.15 -4.35 14.64
CA ASP A 134 -1.42 -5.80 14.57
C ASP A 134 -0.61 -6.69 15.53
N LYS A 135 -0.53 -6.31 16.81
CA LYS A 135 0.31 -7.03 17.81
C LYS A 135 -0.12 -8.48 18.03
N ASP A 136 -1.40 -8.76 17.81
CA ASP A 136 -1.99 -10.08 17.98
C ASP A 136 -1.94 -10.92 16.67
N ASN A 137 -1.40 -10.34 15.58
CA ASN A 137 -1.26 -10.98 14.27
C ASN A 137 -2.60 -11.40 13.64
N ASP A 138 -3.64 -10.60 13.83
CA ASP A 138 -4.99 -10.80 13.26
C ASP A 138 -5.00 -10.66 11.73
N LEU A 139 -4.01 -9.97 11.15
CA LEU A 139 -3.88 -9.78 9.70
C LEU A 139 -2.83 -10.72 9.09
N ALA A 140 -2.13 -11.51 9.89
CA ALA A 140 -1.00 -12.33 9.40
C ALA A 140 -1.41 -13.33 8.31
N ARG A 141 -2.61 -13.92 8.38
CA ARG A 141 -3.07 -14.87 7.36
C ARG A 141 -3.40 -14.18 6.04
N ILE A 142 -4.06 -13.02 6.07
CA ILE A 142 -4.36 -12.30 4.82
C ILE A 142 -3.08 -11.78 4.17
N VAL A 143 -2.13 -11.29 4.98
CA VAL A 143 -0.79 -10.88 4.51
C VAL A 143 -0.03 -12.07 3.90
N LYS A 144 -0.11 -13.26 4.53
CA LYS A 144 0.52 -14.48 4.01
C LYS A 144 -0.10 -14.92 2.67
N ALA A 145 -1.43 -14.87 2.53
CA ALA A 145 -2.11 -15.18 1.28
C ALA A 145 -1.67 -14.26 0.13
N ILE A 146 -1.66 -12.94 0.36
CA ILE A 146 -1.20 -11.94 -0.63
C ILE A 146 0.26 -12.18 -0.99
N ASN A 147 1.13 -12.39 0.00
CA ASN A 147 2.54 -12.67 -0.25
C ASN A 147 2.74 -13.95 -1.06
N ALA A 148 2.03 -15.04 -0.73
CA ALA A 148 2.15 -16.32 -1.41
C ALA A 148 1.78 -16.20 -2.90
N ILE A 149 0.68 -15.51 -3.24
CA ILE A 149 0.29 -15.34 -4.64
C ILE A 149 1.21 -14.37 -5.39
N ASP A 150 1.60 -13.27 -4.78
CA ASP A 150 2.42 -12.23 -5.41
C ASP A 150 3.81 -12.74 -5.82
N ILE A 151 4.52 -13.43 -4.90
CA ILE A 151 5.86 -13.97 -5.19
C ILE A 151 5.84 -15.41 -5.74
N TRP A 152 4.64 -15.94 -6.04
CA TRP A 152 4.43 -17.27 -6.63
C TRP A 152 4.92 -18.46 -5.78
N VAL A 153 4.54 -18.52 -4.50
CA VAL A 153 4.83 -19.66 -3.62
C VAL A 153 3.73 -20.72 -3.75
N SER A 154 3.76 -21.49 -4.83
CA SER A 154 2.69 -22.46 -5.17
C SER A 154 2.46 -23.56 -4.13
N ASP A 155 3.46 -23.87 -3.32
CA ASP A 155 3.39 -24.90 -2.28
C ASP A 155 2.80 -24.37 -0.94
N ASP A 156 2.52 -23.06 -0.85
CA ASP A 156 1.88 -22.49 0.34
C ASP A 156 0.39 -22.83 0.38
N GLU A 157 -0.11 -23.18 1.58
CA GLU A 157 -1.52 -23.55 1.80
C GLU A 157 -2.51 -22.44 1.40
N LEU A 158 -2.09 -21.17 1.44
CA LEU A 158 -2.92 -20.01 1.11
C LEU A 158 -2.75 -19.55 -0.35
N PHE A 159 -1.92 -20.23 -1.16
CA PHE A 159 -1.70 -19.85 -2.55
C PHE A 159 -2.99 -19.90 -3.38
N GLU A 160 -3.80 -20.95 -3.22
CA GLU A 160 -5.08 -21.10 -3.90
C GLU A 160 -6.07 -20.01 -3.49
N TYR A 161 -6.10 -19.65 -2.20
CA TYR A 161 -6.91 -18.55 -1.69
C TYR A 161 -6.47 -17.20 -2.30
N GLY A 162 -5.15 -16.97 -2.35
CA GLY A 162 -4.56 -15.79 -2.98
C GLY A 162 -4.91 -15.65 -4.47
N LYS A 163 -5.03 -16.75 -5.22
CA LYS A 163 -5.51 -16.69 -6.61
C LYS A 163 -6.94 -16.17 -6.72
N VAL A 164 -7.83 -16.59 -5.82
CA VAL A 164 -9.21 -16.09 -5.78
C VAL A 164 -9.20 -14.60 -5.46
N MET A 165 -8.43 -14.17 -4.46
CA MET A 165 -8.27 -12.74 -4.14
C MET A 165 -7.71 -11.92 -5.31
N LEU A 166 -6.76 -12.47 -6.07
CA LEU A 166 -6.20 -11.81 -7.25
C LEU A 166 -7.27 -11.65 -8.34
N GLY A 167 -8.07 -12.70 -8.58
CA GLY A 167 -9.21 -12.66 -9.49
C GLY A 167 -10.25 -11.62 -9.06
N MET A 168 -10.60 -11.62 -7.77
CA MET A 168 -11.52 -10.69 -7.12
C MET A 168 -11.10 -9.22 -7.34
N ILE A 169 -9.86 -8.85 -7.02
CA ILE A 169 -9.37 -7.48 -7.16
C ILE A 169 -9.21 -7.06 -8.63
N SER A 170 -8.68 -7.94 -9.48
CA SER A 170 -8.47 -7.63 -10.90
C SER A 170 -9.77 -7.57 -11.72
N GLY A 171 -10.79 -8.29 -11.27
CA GLY A 171 -12.14 -8.37 -11.83
C GLY A 171 -13.06 -7.22 -11.41
N ALA A 172 -12.88 -6.68 -10.19
CA ALA A 172 -13.66 -5.57 -9.65
C ALA A 172 -13.47 -4.26 -10.45
N ARG A 173 -14.30 -4.04 -11.47
CA ARG A 173 -14.19 -2.90 -12.42
C ARG A 173 -15.48 -2.11 -12.56
N GLU A 174 -16.45 -2.36 -11.70
CA GLU A 174 -17.76 -1.74 -11.67
C GLU A 174 -17.67 -0.24 -11.37
N ILE A 175 -16.68 0.14 -10.55
CA ILE A 175 -16.39 1.54 -10.20
C ILE A 175 -15.15 2.01 -10.96
N GLY A 176 -15.31 3.08 -11.74
CA GLY A 176 -14.21 3.61 -12.56
C GLY A 176 -13.16 4.35 -11.72
N ARG A 177 -12.00 3.73 -11.48
CA ARG A 177 -10.85 4.29 -10.70
C ARG A 177 -10.45 5.73 -11.06
N ILE A 178 -10.61 6.16 -12.31
CA ILE A 178 -10.24 7.53 -12.73
C ILE A 178 -11.27 8.57 -12.26
N LEU A 179 -12.56 8.24 -12.37
CA LEU A 179 -13.65 9.17 -12.03
C LEU A 179 -14.02 9.10 -10.56
N PHE A 180 -13.89 7.91 -9.96
CA PHE A 180 -14.32 7.59 -8.60
C PHE A 180 -13.18 6.86 -7.84
N PRO A 181 -12.01 7.48 -7.67
CA PRO A 181 -10.84 6.82 -7.08
C PRO A 181 -11.04 6.44 -5.61
N ALA A 182 -11.85 7.20 -4.86
CA ALA A 182 -12.12 6.92 -3.47
C ALA A 182 -13.06 5.72 -3.32
N GLU A 183 -14.13 5.69 -4.13
CA GLU A 183 -15.12 4.63 -4.13
C GLU A 183 -14.55 3.32 -4.69
N ASP A 184 -13.72 3.37 -5.74
CA ASP A 184 -13.03 2.21 -6.29
C ASP A 184 -12.14 1.53 -5.23
N ARG A 185 -11.34 2.33 -4.53
CA ARG A 185 -10.47 1.84 -3.47
C ARG A 185 -11.29 1.34 -2.29
N ALA A 186 -12.28 2.09 -1.81
CA ALA A 186 -13.13 1.65 -0.70
C ALA A 186 -13.79 0.29 -0.99
N PHE A 187 -14.27 0.10 -2.22
CA PHE A 187 -14.81 -1.19 -2.65
C PHE A 187 -13.76 -2.30 -2.57
N LYS A 188 -12.58 -2.11 -3.18
CA LYS A 188 -11.51 -3.13 -3.15
C LYS A 188 -11.01 -3.45 -1.75
N LEU A 189 -10.87 -2.45 -0.89
CA LEU A 189 -10.47 -2.67 0.51
C LEU A 189 -11.55 -3.41 1.30
N SER A 190 -12.84 -3.16 1.01
CA SER A 190 -13.93 -3.95 1.62
C SER A 190 -13.94 -5.41 1.17
N MET A 191 -13.49 -5.70 -0.05
CA MET A 191 -13.34 -7.08 -0.54
C MET A 191 -12.16 -7.80 0.16
N ILE A 192 -11.05 -7.09 0.42
CA ILE A 192 -9.93 -7.63 1.21
C ILE A 192 -10.37 -7.89 2.67
N ASP A 193 -11.16 -6.99 3.26
CA ASP A 193 -11.73 -7.16 4.60
C ASP A 193 -12.65 -8.39 4.69
N ALA A 194 -13.54 -8.57 3.70
CA ALA A 194 -14.41 -9.74 3.60
C ALA A 194 -13.59 -11.04 3.48
N ALA A 195 -12.59 -11.06 2.59
CA ALA A 195 -11.68 -12.19 2.44
C ALA A 195 -10.95 -12.53 3.76
N LYS A 196 -10.47 -11.52 4.49
CA LYS A 196 -9.83 -11.73 5.79
C LYS A 196 -10.73 -12.45 6.81
N ASN A 197 -12.06 -12.33 6.71
CA ASN A 197 -12.99 -13.02 7.61
C ASN A 197 -13.32 -14.47 7.17
N ILE A 198 -13.09 -14.82 5.90
CA ILE A 198 -13.40 -16.14 5.32
C ILE A 198 -12.17 -17.07 5.31
N ILE A 199 -10.96 -16.52 5.39
CA ILE A 199 -9.69 -17.23 5.17
C ILE A 199 -9.44 -18.48 6.06
N ASP A 200 -10.14 -18.59 7.19
CA ASP A 200 -10.04 -19.70 8.15
C ASP A 200 -11.16 -20.73 8.03
N GLU A 201 -12.08 -20.52 7.08
CA GLU A 201 -13.19 -21.43 6.86
C GLU A 201 -12.78 -22.69 6.08
N GLU A 202 -13.52 -23.78 6.32
CA GLU A 202 -13.45 -24.95 5.44
C GLU A 202 -13.85 -24.56 4.02
N ASP A 203 -13.08 -25.01 3.04
CA ASP A 203 -13.21 -24.67 1.62
C ASP A 203 -13.21 -23.15 1.34
N ALA A 204 -12.46 -22.37 2.14
CA ALA A 204 -12.37 -20.91 2.03
C ALA A 204 -12.20 -20.37 0.59
N PRO A 205 -11.35 -20.94 -0.30
CA PRO A 205 -11.26 -20.45 -1.68
C PRO A 205 -12.57 -20.54 -2.46
N ILE A 206 -13.34 -21.63 -2.26
CA ILE A 206 -14.63 -21.82 -2.93
C ILE A 206 -15.65 -20.84 -2.38
N LYS A 207 -15.69 -20.69 -1.05
CA LYS A 207 -16.61 -19.74 -0.40
C LYS A 207 -16.38 -18.30 -0.83
N LEU A 208 -15.11 -17.88 -0.93
CA LEU A 208 -14.79 -16.53 -1.38
C LEU A 208 -15.19 -16.30 -2.85
N ASP A 209 -15.12 -17.34 -3.71
CA ASP A 209 -15.47 -17.23 -5.12
C ASP A 209 -17.00 -17.20 -5.37
N ASP A 210 -17.77 -17.80 -4.44
CA ASP A 210 -19.23 -17.90 -4.53
C ASP A 210 -20.00 -16.69 -3.93
N GLU A 211 -19.33 -15.81 -3.17
CA GLU A 211 -19.91 -14.61 -2.53
C GLU A 211 -19.78 -13.32 -3.37
#